data_AF-A0A9W9G3F7-F1
#
_entry.id   AF-A0A9W9G3F7-F1
#
_cell.length_a   1.000
_cell.length_b   1.000
_cell.length_c   1.000
_cell.angle_alpha   90.00
_cell.angle_beta   90.00
_cell.angle_gamma   90.00
#
_symmetry.space_group_name_H-M   'P 1'
#
loop_
_entity.id
_entity.type
_entity.pdbx_description
1 polymer ?
#
loop_
_entity_poly.entity_id
_entity_poly.type
_entity_poly.pdbx_seq_one_letter_code
_entity_poly.pdbx_strand_id
1 'polypeptide(L)'
;MGEKTTSATKFSPRASSSSPSLSSIPSEPSHQHRQIQTNLDSKIPINLYGFIDLLSHFSQEIQSSKQELPDEAIELISRTLSFAQSRLQGTDDKDSIQSHLTALANLSKVIESAHPVALFGIGTFAMFEVCCGPFGRWHRHLQGARSLLDLHCQNQADIDALTQQIPGLADVLAYLVWFDVTGTLVREDASLIFDDWHRKILTPTFFESVGCPPDTFDLFVDLARSNPIESNIVDLSTRAMDQILSLDTTDNPTTDRALAATVYRSASALLSFARLNTPPSKYHTPPS
;
A
#
# COMPACT_ATOMS: atom_id res chain seq x y z
N MET A 1 73.55 -45.53 38.84
CA MET A 1 74.53 -45.78 37.77
C MET A 1 73.97 -45.19 36.48
N GLY A 2 74.50 -44.17 35.81
CA GLY A 2 75.33 -43.00 36.15
C GLY A 2 74.58 -41.78 35.56
N GLU A 3 74.58 -40.60 36.18
CA GLU A 3 75.61 -39.54 35.99
C GLU A 3 75.73 -39.11 34.50
N LYS A 4 75.65 -37.83 34.10
CA LYS A 4 75.72 -36.57 34.86
C LYS A 4 75.50 -35.37 33.92
N THR A 5 74.82 -34.33 34.43
CA THR A 5 75.08 -32.86 34.28
C THR A 5 75.05 -32.21 32.89
N THR A 6 74.51 -31.00 32.68
CA THR A 6 74.81 -29.75 33.41
C THR A 6 73.68 -28.72 33.29
N SER A 7 73.34 -28.08 34.41
CA SER A 7 72.77 -26.73 34.46
C SER A 7 73.88 -25.67 34.43
N ALA A 8 73.59 -24.48 33.91
CA ALA A 8 74.26 -23.24 34.31
C ALA A 8 73.26 -22.07 34.26
N THR A 9 73.37 -21.23 35.30
CA THR A 9 72.43 -20.19 35.76
C THR A 9 73.14 -18.82 35.73
N LYS A 10 72.34 -17.74 35.87
CA LYS A 10 72.65 -16.36 36.35
C LYS A 10 72.57 -15.28 35.26
N PHE A 11 72.02 -14.07 35.45
CA PHE A 11 71.90 -13.19 36.62
C PHE A 11 70.70 -12.20 36.47
N SER A 12 69.88 -12.01 37.53
CA SER A 12 69.33 -10.76 38.15
C SER A 12 68.66 -9.62 37.30
N PRO A 13 68.12 -8.52 37.89
CA PRO A 13 66.99 -8.41 38.84
C PRO A 13 65.98 -7.26 38.49
N ARG A 14 64.81 -7.25 39.16
CA ARG A 14 64.05 -6.11 39.75
C ARG A 14 63.79 -4.81 38.94
N ALA A 15 62.51 -4.49 38.70
CA ALA A 15 61.86 -3.16 38.83
C ALA A 15 60.34 -3.34 38.58
N SER A 16 59.41 -2.95 39.46
CA SER A 16 58.82 -1.59 39.60
C SER A 16 58.29 -1.08 38.24
N SER A 17 57.08 -0.60 38.01
CA SER A 17 55.99 -0.09 38.84
C SER A 17 54.80 0.22 37.91
N SER A 18 53.61 0.28 38.47
CA SER A 18 52.32 0.70 37.93
C SER A 18 52.28 1.96 37.05
N SER A 19 51.50 1.85 35.94
CA SER A 19 50.66 2.81 35.17
C SER A 19 51.26 4.17 34.73
N PRO A 20 51.03 4.69 33.50
CA PRO A 20 49.68 5.13 33.04
C PRO A 20 49.37 5.15 31.50
N SER A 21 48.07 5.24 31.21
CA SER A 21 47.35 5.99 30.15
C SER A 21 47.65 5.93 28.63
N LEU A 22 46.53 5.74 27.89
CA LEU A 22 46.11 6.30 26.59
C LEU A 22 46.81 5.85 25.29
N SER A 23 46.06 5.12 24.46
CA SER A 23 45.80 5.56 23.09
C SER A 23 44.56 4.90 22.48
N SER A 24 43.73 5.79 21.95
CA SER A 24 42.53 5.61 21.14
C SER A 24 42.77 4.82 19.84
N ILE A 25 41.86 3.88 19.54
CA ILE A 25 41.66 3.32 18.20
C ILE A 25 40.15 3.45 17.87
N PRO A 26 39.78 3.80 16.63
CA PRO A 26 38.50 4.39 16.28
C PRO A 26 37.37 3.36 16.26
N SER A 27 36.26 3.69 16.93
CA SER A 27 35.02 2.93 16.82
C SER A 27 34.42 3.16 15.43
N GLU A 28 34.20 2.06 14.71
CA GLU A 28 33.39 2.01 13.50
C GLU A 28 32.01 2.62 13.76
N PRO A 29 31.44 3.39 12.81
CA PRO A 29 30.14 3.97 12.97
C PRO A 29 29.11 2.85 12.98
N SER A 30 28.51 2.62 14.13
CA SER A 30 27.28 1.87 14.29
C SER A 30 26.30 2.37 13.24
N HIS A 31 25.88 1.51 12.31
CA HIS A 31 24.83 1.79 11.35
C HIS A 31 23.57 2.15 12.13
N GLN A 32 23.39 3.45 12.38
CA GLN A 32 22.09 4.03 12.64
C GLN A 32 21.25 3.67 11.43
N HIS A 33 20.33 2.74 11.65
CA HIS A 33 19.15 2.55 10.84
C HIS A 33 18.47 3.92 10.77
N ARG A 34 18.84 4.72 9.77
CA ARG A 34 18.18 5.96 9.43
C ARG A 34 16.88 5.51 8.82
N GLN A 35 15.90 5.21 9.69
CA GLN A 35 14.51 5.30 9.32
C GLN A 35 14.36 6.74 8.80
N ILE A 36 14.41 6.89 7.49
CA ILE A 36 13.83 8.05 6.85
C ILE A 36 12.33 7.82 7.08
N GLN A 37 11.86 8.21 8.26
CA GLN A 37 10.47 8.58 8.47
C GLN A 37 10.24 9.70 7.47
N THR A 38 9.73 9.35 6.30
CA THR A 38 9.02 10.30 5.46
C THR A 38 7.91 10.84 6.36
N ASN A 39 8.10 12.09 6.76
CA ASN A 39 7.28 12.80 7.72
C ASN A 39 5.97 13.22 7.03
N LEU A 40 5.19 12.25 6.56
CA LEU A 40 3.81 12.41 6.09
C LEU A 40 2.88 12.29 7.30
N ASP A 41 3.12 13.15 8.30
CA ASP A 41 2.25 13.33 9.49
C ASP A 41 0.95 14.09 9.13
N SER A 42 0.79 14.52 7.87
CA SER A 42 -0.46 15.09 7.37
C SER A 42 -1.31 14.01 6.71
N LYS A 43 -2.30 13.53 7.48
CA LYS A 43 -3.48 12.75 7.08
C LYS A 43 -4.01 13.15 5.70
N ILE A 44 -3.56 12.46 4.65
CA ILE A 44 -4.17 12.60 3.33
C ILE A 44 -5.48 11.80 3.36
N PRO A 45 -6.66 12.44 3.27
CA PRO A 45 -7.93 11.72 3.31
C PRO A 45 -8.09 10.89 2.03
N ILE A 46 -8.68 9.70 2.14
CA ILE A 46 -8.93 8.83 0.97
C ILE A 46 -10.11 9.37 0.18
N ASN A 47 -9.82 10.34 -0.67
CA ASN A 47 -10.74 10.93 -1.61
C ASN A 47 -9.94 11.54 -2.76
N LEU A 48 -10.64 12.07 -3.76
CA LEU A 48 -10.00 12.62 -4.95
C LEU A 48 -8.99 13.74 -4.62
N TYR A 49 -9.31 14.59 -3.65
CA TYR A 49 -8.44 15.69 -3.22
C TYR A 49 -7.18 15.18 -2.55
N GLY A 50 -7.31 14.20 -1.64
CA GLY A 50 -6.15 13.61 -0.99
C GLY A 50 -5.24 12.88 -1.97
N PHE A 51 -5.80 12.17 -2.95
CA PHE A 51 -4.96 11.57 -4.00
C PHE A 51 -4.22 12.62 -4.85
N ILE A 52 -4.84 13.78 -5.12
CA ILE A 52 -4.16 14.90 -5.79
C ILE A 52 -3.07 15.50 -4.91
N ASP A 53 -3.30 15.63 -3.59
CA ASP A 53 -2.30 16.10 -2.64
C ASP A 53 -1.10 15.14 -2.58
N LEU A 54 -1.34 13.82 -2.62
CA LEU A 54 -0.30 12.81 -2.72
C LEU A 54 0.55 12.99 -4.00
N LEU A 55 -0.10 13.15 -5.16
CA LEU A 55 0.61 13.41 -6.42
C LEU A 55 1.40 14.73 -6.37
N SER A 56 0.84 15.76 -5.73
CA SER A 56 1.46 17.07 -5.58
C SER A 56 2.70 17.00 -4.69
N HIS A 57 2.60 16.30 -3.56
CA HIS A 57 3.72 16.05 -2.65
C HIS A 57 4.82 15.26 -3.35
N PHE A 58 4.46 14.18 -4.06
CA PHE A 58 5.44 13.40 -4.80
C PHE A 58 6.15 14.23 -5.89
N SER A 59 5.40 15.05 -6.64
CA SER A 59 5.99 15.97 -7.62
C SER A 59 6.98 16.95 -6.98
N GLN A 60 6.67 17.51 -5.80
CA GLN A 60 7.58 18.38 -5.04
C GLN A 60 8.80 17.63 -4.51
N GLU A 61 8.64 16.39 -4.07
CA GLU A 61 9.72 15.54 -3.59
C GLU A 61 10.69 15.18 -4.71
N ILE A 62 10.19 14.85 -5.90
CA ILE A 62 11.02 14.64 -7.10
C ILE A 62 11.83 15.91 -7.44
N GLN A 63 11.20 17.08 -7.38
CA GLN A 63 11.84 18.35 -7.72
C GLN A 63 12.88 18.81 -6.67
N SER A 64 12.69 18.44 -5.41
CA SER A 64 13.56 18.82 -4.29
C SER A 64 14.65 17.79 -3.99
N SER A 65 14.41 16.53 -4.32
CA SER A 65 15.35 15.44 -4.16
C SER A 65 16.36 15.40 -5.31
N LYS A 66 17.58 14.92 -5.05
CA LYS A 66 18.57 14.55 -6.09
C LYS A 66 18.32 13.15 -6.65
N GLN A 67 17.10 12.64 -6.54
CA GLN A 67 16.80 11.28 -6.94
C GLN A 67 16.80 11.19 -8.47
N GLU A 68 17.64 10.31 -9.00
CA GLU A 68 17.73 10.06 -10.44
C GLU A 68 16.53 9.23 -10.90
N LEU A 69 15.39 9.91 -11.11
CA LEU A 69 14.28 9.34 -11.87
C LEU A 69 14.47 9.61 -13.36
N PRO A 70 14.06 8.69 -14.25
CA PRO A 70 14.05 8.94 -15.69
C PRO A 70 13.18 10.16 -16.03
N ASP A 71 13.58 10.93 -17.04
CA ASP A 71 12.83 12.12 -17.50
C ASP A 71 11.38 11.76 -17.83
N GLU A 72 11.14 10.56 -18.40
CA GLU A 72 9.81 10.03 -18.67
C GLU A 72 8.95 9.86 -17.41
N ALA A 73 9.56 9.45 -16.30
CA ALA A 73 8.86 9.28 -15.03
C ALA A 73 8.45 10.64 -14.45
N ILE A 74 9.35 11.63 -14.52
CA ILE A 74 9.08 13.00 -14.09
C ILE A 74 7.96 13.62 -14.94
N GLU A 75 8.05 13.45 -16.27
CA GLU A 75 7.02 13.92 -17.19
C GLU A 75 5.66 13.26 -16.89
N LEU A 76 5.61 11.94 -16.68
CA LEU A 76 4.38 11.25 -16.33
C LEU A 76 3.71 11.87 -15.09
N ILE A 77 4.44 12.03 -13.99
CA ILE A 77 3.89 12.58 -12.74
C ILE A 77 3.35 14.00 -12.96
N SER A 78 4.12 14.86 -13.64
CA SER A 78 3.71 16.23 -13.93
C SER A 78 2.43 16.28 -14.78
N ARG A 79 2.33 15.45 -15.82
CA ARG A 79 1.18 15.42 -16.74
C ARG A 79 -0.06 14.81 -16.08
N THR A 80 0.13 13.76 -15.29
CA THR A 80 -0.94 13.12 -14.53
C THR A 80 -1.49 14.04 -13.45
N LEU A 81 -0.62 14.77 -12.74
CA LEU A 81 -1.05 15.80 -11.79
C LEU A 81 -1.80 16.94 -12.48
N SER A 82 -1.28 17.44 -13.61
CA SER A 82 -1.94 18.48 -14.40
C SER A 82 -3.34 18.05 -14.84
N PHE A 83 -3.47 16.82 -15.35
CA PHE A 83 -4.76 16.23 -15.69
C PHE A 83 -5.70 16.17 -14.49
N ALA A 84 -5.21 15.70 -13.34
CA ALA A 84 -6.02 15.58 -12.13
C ALA A 84 -6.54 16.94 -11.64
N GLN A 85 -5.68 17.97 -11.66
CA GLN A 85 -6.05 19.34 -11.31
C GLN A 85 -7.05 19.95 -12.31
N SER A 86 -6.83 19.78 -13.62
CA SER A 86 -7.77 20.26 -14.65
C SER A 86 -9.16 19.66 -14.49
N ARG A 87 -9.24 18.35 -14.21
CA ARG A 87 -10.51 17.66 -13.97
C ARG A 87 -11.22 18.15 -12.71
N LEU A 88 -10.48 18.48 -11.66
CA LEU A 88 -11.03 19.01 -10.41
C LEU A 88 -11.59 20.44 -10.60
N GLN A 89 -10.90 21.27 -11.38
CA GLN A 89 -11.26 22.67 -11.60
C GLN A 89 -12.39 22.85 -12.61
N GLY A 90 -12.86 21.78 -13.27
CA GLY A 90 -13.91 21.87 -14.29
C GLY A 90 -13.49 22.73 -15.49
N THR A 91 -12.21 22.68 -15.87
CA THR A 91 -11.68 23.42 -17.04
C THR A 91 -12.45 23.06 -18.31
N ASP A 92 -12.49 23.96 -19.29
CA ASP A 92 -13.17 23.78 -20.58
C ASP A 92 -12.95 22.38 -21.17
N ASP A 93 -14.01 21.78 -21.74
CA ASP A 93 -14.05 20.37 -22.16
C ASP A 93 -12.89 20.03 -23.09
N LYS A 94 -12.46 20.98 -23.94
CA LYS A 94 -11.34 20.79 -24.87
C LYS A 94 -9.99 20.66 -24.16
N ASP A 95 -9.73 21.49 -23.14
CA ASP A 95 -8.49 21.46 -22.36
C ASP A 95 -8.45 20.23 -21.43
N SER A 96 -9.61 19.82 -20.91
CA SER A 96 -9.76 18.56 -20.18
C SER A 96 -9.49 17.34 -21.07
N ILE A 97 -9.97 17.33 -22.31
CA ILE A 97 -9.70 16.24 -23.27
C ILE A 97 -8.21 16.21 -23.65
N GLN A 98 -7.61 17.36 -23.94
CA GLN A 98 -6.20 17.42 -24.32
C GLN A 98 -5.27 16.97 -23.19
N SER A 99 -5.53 17.41 -21.94
CA SER A 99 -4.77 16.96 -20.77
C SER A 99 -4.93 15.46 -20.51
N HIS A 100 -6.14 14.92 -20.68
CA HIS A 100 -6.41 13.48 -20.59
C HIS A 100 -5.60 12.66 -21.61
N LEU A 101 -5.64 13.06 -22.89
CA LEU A 101 -4.90 12.37 -23.96
C LEU A 101 -3.38 12.46 -23.75
N THR A 102 -2.89 13.60 -23.27
CA THR A 102 -1.46 13.79 -22.99
C THR A 102 -1.00 12.92 -21.81
N ALA A 103 -1.79 12.84 -20.74
CA ALA A 103 -1.48 11.96 -19.61
C ALA A 103 -1.50 10.48 -20.02
N LEU A 104 -2.47 10.06 -20.84
CA LEU A 104 -2.54 8.69 -21.37
C LEU A 104 -1.34 8.33 -22.26
N ALA A 105 -0.95 9.22 -23.18
CA ALA A 105 0.17 8.98 -24.07
C ALA A 105 1.49 8.80 -23.29
N ASN A 106 1.72 9.63 -22.27
CA ASN A 106 2.89 9.51 -21.41
C ASN A 106 2.84 8.24 -20.56
N LEU A 107 1.66 7.88 -20.03
CA LEU A 107 1.51 6.62 -19.31
C LEU A 107 1.84 5.42 -20.21
N SER A 108 1.38 5.41 -21.46
CA SER A 108 1.71 4.36 -22.43
C SER A 108 3.22 4.21 -22.60
N LYS A 109 3.95 5.31 -22.77
CA LYS A 109 5.41 5.31 -22.91
C LYS A 109 6.11 4.70 -21.68
N VAL A 110 5.68 5.07 -20.47
CA VAL A 110 6.28 4.54 -19.23
C VAL A 110 5.91 3.07 -19.01
N ILE A 111 4.69 2.65 -19.35
CA ILE A 111 4.28 1.23 -19.32
C ILE A 111 5.12 0.39 -20.29
N GLU A 112 5.41 0.88 -21.49
CA GLU A 112 6.27 0.19 -22.47
C GLU A 112 7.69 -0.05 -21.93
N SER A 113 8.19 0.87 -21.11
CA SER A 113 9.47 0.70 -20.40
C SER A 113 9.38 -0.18 -19.15
N ALA A 114 8.18 -0.67 -18.80
CA ALA A 114 7.87 -1.40 -17.58
C ALA A 114 8.33 -0.68 -16.30
N HIS A 115 8.39 0.65 -16.27
CA HIS A 115 8.90 1.38 -15.12
C HIS A 115 7.83 1.46 -14.01
N PRO A 116 8.15 1.16 -12.73
CA PRO A 116 7.16 1.13 -11.63
C PRO A 116 6.41 2.44 -11.40
N VAL A 117 6.99 3.59 -11.78
CA VAL A 117 6.32 4.91 -11.69
C VAL A 117 5.04 4.98 -12.54
N ALA A 118 4.86 4.09 -13.53
CA ALA A 118 3.58 3.97 -14.23
C ALA A 118 2.40 3.70 -13.29
N LEU A 119 2.64 3.11 -12.10
CA LEU A 119 1.61 2.88 -11.08
C LEU A 119 0.92 4.17 -10.61
N PHE A 120 1.61 5.32 -10.61
CA PHE A 120 0.99 6.62 -10.29
C PHE A 120 -0.03 7.03 -11.35
N GLY A 121 0.32 6.86 -12.62
CA GLY A 121 -0.60 7.13 -13.73
C GLY A 121 -1.79 6.18 -13.70
N ILE A 122 -1.55 4.88 -13.54
CA ILE A 122 -2.60 3.86 -13.42
C ILE A 122 -3.53 4.16 -12.24
N GLY A 123 -2.96 4.46 -11.06
CA GLY A 123 -3.69 4.85 -9.86
C GLY A 123 -4.55 6.09 -10.07
N THR A 124 -4.05 7.08 -10.81
CA THR A 124 -4.81 8.28 -11.14
C THR A 124 -6.03 7.97 -12.01
N PHE A 125 -5.86 7.19 -13.07
CA PHE A 125 -6.99 6.81 -13.92
C PHE A 125 -7.99 5.92 -13.17
N ALA A 126 -7.51 4.98 -12.37
CA ALA A 126 -8.38 4.17 -11.50
C ALA A 126 -9.19 5.05 -10.54
N MET A 127 -8.55 6.02 -9.89
CA MET A 127 -9.19 6.96 -8.97
C MET A 127 -10.29 7.77 -9.64
N PHE A 128 -10.02 8.35 -10.82
CA PHE A 128 -11.02 9.12 -11.55
C PHE A 128 -12.17 8.26 -12.06
N GLU A 129 -11.93 7.01 -12.42
CA GLU A 129 -13.00 6.10 -12.82
C GLU A 129 -13.88 5.65 -11.66
N VAL A 130 -13.30 5.50 -10.45
CA VAL A 130 -14.03 5.22 -9.21
C VAL A 130 -14.81 6.45 -8.74
N CYS A 131 -14.19 7.62 -8.66
CA CYS A 131 -14.81 8.82 -8.06
C CYS A 131 -15.65 9.64 -9.03
N CYS A 132 -15.36 9.62 -10.33
CA CYS A 132 -15.97 10.53 -11.31
C CYS A 132 -16.50 9.82 -12.57
N GLY A 133 -16.29 8.51 -12.71
CA GLY A 133 -16.71 7.72 -13.86
C GLY A 133 -17.92 6.84 -13.55
N PRO A 134 -18.51 6.20 -14.59
CA PRO A 134 -19.52 5.17 -14.41
C PRO A 134 -18.86 3.87 -13.94
N PHE A 135 -18.18 3.85 -12.78
CA PHE A 135 -17.66 2.70 -12.00
C PHE A 135 -17.22 1.43 -12.76
N GLY A 136 -16.75 1.56 -14.01
CA GLY A 136 -16.92 0.47 -14.99
C GLY A 136 -15.62 -0.09 -15.56
N ARG A 137 -14.51 0.62 -15.43
CA ARG A 137 -13.22 0.21 -16.03
C ARG A 137 -12.05 0.17 -15.04
N TRP A 138 -12.26 0.54 -13.79
CA TRP A 138 -11.22 0.56 -12.75
C TRP A 138 -10.50 -0.79 -12.66
N HIS A 139 -11.27 -1.89 -12.81
CA HIS A 139 -10.75 -3.26 -12.82
C HIS A 139 -9.63 -3.49 -13.85
N ARG A 140 -9.69 -2.85 -15.04
CA ARG A 140 -8.66 -2.97 -16.08
C ARG A 140 -7.39 -2.25 -15.68
N HIS A 141 -7.51 -1.08 -15.06
CA HIS A 141 -6.37 -0.35 -14.51
C HIS A 141 -5.69 -1.17 -13.41
N LEU A 142 -6.48 -1.77 -12.51
CA LEU A 142 -5.94 -2.63 -11.45
C LEU A 142 -5.26 -3.89 -11.99
N GLN A 143 -5.81 -4.54 -13.03
CA GLN A 143 -5.15 -5.66 -13.71
C GLN A 143 -3.83 -5.23 -14.36
N GLY A 144 -3.79 -4.04 -14.96
CA GLY A 144 -2.56 -3.45 -15.49
C GLY A 144 -1.53 -3.18 -14.39
N ALA A 145 -1.96 -2.60 -13.25
CA ALA A 145 -1.10 -2.39 -12.09
C ALA A 145 -0.55 -3.71 -11.54
N ARG A 146 -1.40 -4.74 -11.43
CA ARG A 146 -1.00 -6.07 -10.99
C ARG A 146 0.04 -6.68 -11.91
N SER A 147 -0.21 -6.65 -13.22
CA SER A 147 0.73 -7.17 -14.23
C SER A 147 2.07 -6.45 -14.19
N LEU A 148 2.05 -5.14 -13.98
CA LEU A 148 3.27 -4.35 -13.84
C LEU A 148 4.01 -4.70 -12.53
N LEU A 149 3.29 -4.87 -11.42
CA LEU A 149 3.90 -5.29 -10.15
C LEU A 149 4.52 -6.68 -10.24
N ASP A 150 3.89 -7.64 -10.91
CA ASP A 150 4.41 -9.00 -11.06
C ASP A 150 5.78 -9.03 -11.80
N LEU A 151 6.12 -7.98 -12.56
CA LEU A 151 7.45 -7.82 -13.18
C LEU A 151 8.55 -7.44 -12.18
N HIS A 152 8.18 -6.78 -11.08
CA HIS A 152 9.11 -6.22 -10.09
C HIS A 152 9.05 -6.91 -8.73
N CYS A 153 7.93 -7.54 -8.41
CA CYS A 153 7.60 -8.06 -7.09
C CYS A 153 7.00 -9.46 -7.20
N GLN A 154 7.58 -10.42 -6.49
CA GLN A 154 7.04 -11.78 -6.34
C GLN A 154 6.53 -12.05 -4.93
N ASN A 155 6.91 -11.21 -3.96
CA ASN A 155 6.56 -11.35 -2.56
C ASN A 155 6.54 -9.99 -1.85
N GLN A 156 6.14 -10.00 -0.57
CA GLN A 156 6.03 -8.78 0.24
C GLN A 156 7.35 -8.02 0.39
N ALA A 157 8.48 -8.71 0.54
CA ALA A 157 9.77 -8.05 0.73
C ALA A 157 10.17 -7.24 -0.52
N ASP A 158 9.77 -7.70 -1.71
CA ASP A 158 10.01 -6.96 -2.95
C ASP A 158 9.18 -5.67 -3.00
N ILE A 159 7.91 -5.71 -2.54
CA ILE A 159 7.08 -4.49 -2.40
C ILE A 159 7.72 -3.53 -1.39
N ASP A 160 8.15 -4.04 -0.24
CA ASP A 160 8.78 -3.21 0.80
C ASP A 160 10.04 -2.53 0.25
N ALA A 161 10.88 -3.28 -0.48
CA ALA A 161 12.07 -2.74 -1.12
C ALA A 161 11.75 -1.72 -2.22
N LEU A 162 10.72 -1.97 -3.04
CA LEU A 162 10.32 -1.08 -4.13
C LEU A 162 9.71 0.23 -3.61
N THR A 163 8.88 0.14 -2.57
CA THR A 163 8.23 1.31 -1.95
C THR A 163 9.20 2.17 -1.14
N GLN A 164 10.28 1.59 -0.61
CA GLN A 164 11.39 2.36 -0.05
C GLN A 164 12.18 3.12 -1.11
N GLN A 165 12.24 2.60 -2.35
CA GLN A 165 12.95 3.25 -3.45
C GLN A 165 12.14 4.36 -4.10
N ILE A 166 10.81 4.26 -4.12
CA ILE A 166 9.93 5.21 -4.81
C ILE A 166 8.99 5.84 -3.80
N PRO A 167 9.25 7.09 -3.36
CA PRO A 167 8.39 7.81 -2.42
C PRO A 167 6.93 7.87 -2.89
N GLY A 168 5.98 7.75 -1.97
CA GLY A 168 4.54 7.78 -2.26
C GLY A 168 3.99 6.53 -2.98
N LEU A 169 4.83 5.59 -3.39
CA LEU A 169 4.36 4.37 -4.07
C LEU A 169 3.51 3.49 -3.14
N ALA A 170 3.90 3.39 -1.86
CA ALA A 170 3.13 2.64 -0.86
C ALA A 170 1.69 3.14 -0.78
N ASP A 171 1.49 4.46 -0.77
CA ASP A 171 0.17 5.08 -0.71
C ASP A 171 -0.64 4.77 -1.96
N VAL A 172 -0.05 4.91 -3.16
CA VAL A 172 -0.71 4.55 -4.43
C VAL A 172 -1.15 3.09 -4.45
N LEU A 173 -0.27 2.18 -4.01
CA LEU A 173 -0.59 0.76 -3.91
C LEU A 173 -1.72 0.49 -2.91
N ALA A 174 -1.74 1.20 -1.79
CA ALA A 174 -2.81 1.10 -0.81
C ALA A 174 -4.18 1.51 -1.40
N TYR A 175 -4.24 2.59 -2.19
CA TYR A 175 -5.45 2.95 -2.94
C TYR A 175 -5.89 1.86 -3.91
N LEU A 176 -4.95 1.31 -4.69
CA LEU A 176 -5.26 0.26 -5.67
C LEU A 176 -5.82 -0.99 -4.98
N VAL A 177 -5.15 -1.49 -3.95
CA VAL A 177 -5.61 -2.67 -3.20
C VAL A 177 -6.96 -2.42 -2.52
N TRP A 178 -7.19 -1.21 -2.01
CA TRP A 178 -8.47 -0.83 -1.44
C TRP A 178 -9.60 -0.85 -2.49
N PHE A 179 -9.35 -0.34 -3.69
CA PHE A 179 -10.32 -0.38 -4.80
C PHE A 179 -10.58 -1.80 -5.31
N ASP A 180 -9.60 -2.70 -5.26
CA ASP A 180 -9.79 -4.10 -5.61
C ASP A 180 -10.86 -4.75 -4.73
N VAL A 181 -10.71 -4.63 -3.41
CA VAL A 181 -11.65 -5.24 -2.45
C VAL A 181 -13.01 -4.56 -2.53
N THR A 182 -13.05 -3.24 -2.36
CA THR A 182 -14.32 -2.50 -2.32
C THR A 182 -15.09 -2.56 -3.65
N GLY A 183 -14.39 -2.47 -4.77
CA GLY A 183 -14.98 -2.57 -6.09
C GLY A 183 -15.48 -3.98 -6.42
N THR A 184 -14.79 -5.03 -5.93
CA THR A 184 -15.24 -6.42 -6.07
C THR A 184 -16.55 -6.67 -5.31
N LEU A 185 -16.68 -6.14 -4.09
CA LEU A 185 -17.92 -6.25 -3.31
C LEU A 185 -19.12 -5.61 -4.01
N VAL A 186 -18.91 -4.48 -4.69
CA VAL A 186 -19.98 -3.75 -5.39
C VAL A 186 -20.43 -4.48 -6.66
N ARG A 187 -19.51 -5.12 -7.38
CA ARG A 187 -19.82 -5.72 -8.68
C ARG A 187 -20.29 -7.17 -8.62
N GLU A 188 -20.02 -7.88 -7.52
CA GLU A 188 -20.36 -9.29 -7.27
C GLU A 188 -19.86 -10.33 -8.31
N ASP A 189 -19.38 -9.90 -9.47
CA ASP A 189 -18.93 -10.71 -10.62
C ASP A 189 -17.40 -10.78 -10.76
N ALA A 190 -16.68 -9.98 -9.97
CA ALA A 190 -15.22 -9.89 -10.02
C ALA A 190 -14.57 -10.82 -9.00
N SER A 191 -13.41 -11.33 -9.36
CA SER A 191 -12.48 -11.93 -8.40
C SER A 191 -11.45 -10.88 -8.00
N LEU A 192 -10.94 -11.01 -6.78
CA LEU A 192 -9.86 -10.17 -6.28
C LEU A 192 -8.63 -10.27 -7.20
N ILE A 193 -8.11 -9.12 -7.62
CA ILE A 193 -6.97 -9.00 -8.54
C ILE A 193 -5.65 -9.14 -7.78
N PHE A 194 -5.58 -8.61 -6.56
CA PHE A 194 -4.37 -8.67 -5.75
C PHE A 194 -4.39 -9.89 -4.82
N ASP A 195 -3.22 -10.44 -4.53
CA ASP A 195 -3.07 -11.50 -3.53
C ASP A 195 -3.00 -10.94 -2.11
N ASP A 196 -3.16 -11.79 -1.10
CA ASP A 196 -3.18 -11.38 0.31
C ASP A 196 -1.90 -10.69 0.77
N TRP A 197 -0.76 -11.05 0.17
CA TRP A 197 0.49 -10.41 0.51
C TRP A 197 0.48 -8.94 0.09
N HIS A 198 -0.02 -8.57 -1.10
CA HIS A 198 -0.16 -7.16 -1.50
C HIS A 198 -0.98 -6.33 -0.50
N ARG A 199 -1.97 -6.94 0.18
CA ARG A 199 -2.84 -6.26 1.16
C ARG A 199 -2.12 -5.82 2.42
N LYS A 200 -0.94 -6.37 2.70
CA LYS A 200 -0.11 -5.95 3.83
C LYS A 200 0.44 -4.53 3.69
N ILE A 201 0.33 -3.93 2.50
CA ILE A 201 0.65 -2.51 2.28
C ILE A 201 -0.33 -1.58 3.02
N LEU A 202 -1.53 -2.06 3.38
CA LEU A 202 -2.52 -1.29 4.11
C LEU A 202 -2.09 -1.14 5.58
N THR A 203 -1.69 0.07 5.94
CA THR A 203 -1.21 0.41 7.28
C THR A 203 -2.37 0.80 8.21
N PRO A 204 -2.16 0.80 9.54
CA PRO A 204 -3.13 1.38 10.48
C PRO A 204 -3.50 2.83 10.15
N THR A 205 -2.54 3.63 9.69
CA THR A 205 -2.77 5.03 9.29
C THR A 205 -3.67 5.13 8.06
N PHE A 206 -3.54 4.20 7.11
CA PHE A 206 -4.46 4.09 5.97
C PHE A 206 -5.89 3.81 6.45
N PHE A 207 -6.09 2.82 7.32
CA PHE A 207 -7.40 2.49 7.89
C PHE A 207 -8.03 3.65 8.67
N GLU A 208 -7.22 4.40 9.42
CA GLU A 208 -7.67 5.61 10.09
C GLU A 208 -8.14 6.69 9.11
N SER A 209 -7.49 6.80 7.95
CA SER A 209 -7.83 7.80 6.92
C SER A 209 -9.11 7.47 6.15
N VAL A 210 -9.41 6.19 5.89
CA VAL A 210 -10.71 5.75 5.33
C VAL A 210 -11.81 5.70 6.38
N GLY A 211 -11.46 5.57 7.66
CA GLY A 211 -12.41 5.32 8.74
C GLY A 211 -12.98 3.89 8.73
N CYS A 212 -12.35 2.96 8.01
CA CYS A 212 -12.70 1.54 8.00
C CYS A 212 -11.84 0.79 9.01
N PRO A 213 -12.43 0.16 10.04
CA PRO A 213 -11.68 -0.67 10.97
C PRO A 213 -10.98 -1.85 10.25
N PRO A 214 -9.75 -2.23 10.65
CA PRO A 214 -9.03 -3.35 10.02
C PRO A 214 -9.80 -4.67 10.03
N ASP A 215 -10.49 -4.97 11.14
CA ASP A 215 -11.31 -6.18 11.29
C ASP A 215 -12.51 -6.20 10.33
N THR A 216 -13.08 -5.03 10.04
CA THR A 216 -14.14 -4.87 9.04
C THR A 216 -13.59 -5.07 7.63
N PHE A 217 -12.39 -4.56 7.33
CA PHE A 217 -11.74 -4.77 6.04
C PHE A 217 -11.37 -6.25 5.80
N ASP A 218 -10.88 -6.95 6.82
CA ASP A 218 -10.62 -8.38 6.72
C ASP A 218 -11.90 -9.16 6.37
N LEU A 219 -13.04 -8.77 6.95
CA LEU A 219 -14.34 -9.34 6.59
C LEU A 219 -14.73 -9.01 5.14
N PHE A 220 -14.44 -7.80 4.65
CA PHE A 220 -14.64 -7.45 3.25
C PHE A 220 -13.79 -8.31 2.29
N VAL A 221 -12.53 -8.58 2.64
CA VAL A 221 -11.67 -9.46 1.83
C VAL A 221 -12.29 -10.86 1.73
N ASP A 222 -12.77 -11.41 2.85
CA ASP A 222 -13.41 -12.73 2.86
C ASP A 222 -14.72 -12.76 2.08
N LEU A 223 -15.54 -11.72 2.18
CA LEU A 223 -16.78 -11.58 1.40
C LEU A 223 -16.53 -11.38 -0.11
N ALA A 224 -15.39 -10.79 -0.48
CA ALA A 224 -15.00 -10.55 -1.86
C ALA A 224 -14.42 -11.78 -2.55
N ARG A 225 -13.93 -12.78 -1.79
CA ARG A 225 -13.47 -14.06 -2.36
C ARG A 225 -14.69 -14.82 -2.91
N SER A 226 -14.73 -15.00 -4.23
CA SER A 226 -15.87 -15.51 -5.01
C SER A 226 -16.26 -16.98 -4.77
N ASN A 227 -15.87 -17.60 -3.65
CA ASN A 227 -16.31 -18.94 -3.30
C ASN A 227 -17.14 -18.88 -2.01
N PRO A 228 -18.47 -19.09 -2.08
CA PRO A 228 -19.26 -19.42 -0.91
C PRO A 228 -18.86 -20.84 -0.52
N ILE A 229 -17.75 -20.99 0.20
CA ILE A 229 -17.42 -22.28 0.77
C ILE A 229 -18.48 -22.50 1.85
N GLU A 230 -19.34 -23.48 1.59
CA GLU A 230 -20.39 -24.03 2.47
C GLU A 230 -19.88 -24.34 3.90
N SER A 231 -18.59 -24.20 4.18
CA SER A 231 -17.92 -24.49 5.43
C SER A 231 -17.83 -23.34 6.43
N ASN A 232 -18.35 -22.13 6.16
CA ASN A 232 -18.12 -21.00 7.08
C ASN A 232 -19.30 -20.07 7.39
N ILE A 233 -20.53 -20.58 7.31
CA ILE A 233 -21.75 -19.82 7.68
C ILE A 233 -21.70 -19.32 9.13
N VAL A 234 -21.24 -20.18 10.05
CA VAL A 234 -21.18 -19.86 11.49
C VAL A 234 -20.16 -18.76 11.77
N ASP A 235 -18.98 -18.81 11.15
CA ASP A 235 -17.96 -17.77 11.29
C ASP A 235 -18.39 -16.45 10.66
N LEU A 236 -18.95 -16.48 9.44
CA LEU A 236 -19.48 -15.27 8.80
C LEU A 236 -20.59 -14.64 9.65
N SER A 237 -21.48 -15.44 10.23
CA SER A 237 -22.52 -14.96 11.13
C SER A 237 -21.94 -14.39 12.42
N THR A 238 -20.93 -15.06 12.99
CA THR A 238 -20.27 -14.62 14.23
C THR A 238 -19.55 -13.30 14.02
N ARG A 239 -18.74 -13.18 12.97
CA ARG A 239 -18.04 -11.96 12.60
C ARG A 239 -19.02 -10.84 12.27
N ALA A 240 -20.11 -11.12 11.55
CA ALA A 240 -21.16 -10.13 11.30
C ALA A 240 -21.81 -9.62 12.60
N MET A 241 -22.07 -10.51 13.57
CA MET A 241 -22.54 -10.11 14.90
C MET A 241 -21.51 -9.28 15.65
N ASP A 242 -20.22 -9.65 15.60
CA ASP A 242 -19.14 -8.86 16.22
C ASP A 242 -19.08 -7.44 15.63
N GLN A 243 -19.31 -7.28 14.33
CA GLN A 243 -19.39 -5.95 13.70
C GLN A 243 -20.57 -5.12 14.25
N ILE A 244 -21.73 -5.73 14.47
CA ILE A 244 -22.91 -5.07 15.05
C ILE A 244 -22.69 -4.71 16.52
N LEU A 245 -22.10 -5.62 17.30
CA LEU A 245 -21.80 -5.39 18.71
C LEU A 245 -20.72 -4.31 18.91
N SER A 246 -19.86 -4.12 17.91
CA SER A 246 -18.82 -3.09 17.89
C SER A 246 -19.31 -1.73 17.39
N LEU A 247 -20.61 -1.59 17.07
CA LEU A 247 -21.20 -0.29 16.77
C LEU A 247 -21.19 0.55 18.05
N ASP A 248 -20.61 1.75 17.96
CA ASP A 248 -20.64 2.70 19.06
C ASP A 248 -22.09 3.14 19.27
N THR A 249 -22.66 2.73 20.40
CA THR A 249 -24.06 3.01 20.79
C THR A 249 -24.19 4.35 21.50
N THR A 250 -23.11 5.10 21.64
CA THR A 250 -23.19 6.47 22.17
C THR A 250 -23.89 7.38 21.16
N ASP A 251 -24.92 8.10 21.62
CA ASP A 251 -25.94 8.83 20.84
C ASP A 251 -25.43 9.99 19.94
N ASN A 252 -24.13 10.04 19.62
CA ASN A 252 -23.63 10.89 18.55
C ASN A 252 -22.23 10.41 18.12
N PRO A 253 -22.03 9.95 16.87
CA PRO A 253 -20.69 9.80 16.33
C PRO A 253 -20.05 11.19 16.31
N THR A 254 -19.12 11.44 17.25
CA THR A 254 -18.52 12.75 17.48
C THR A 254 -17.61 13.21 16.34
N THR A 255 -17.32 12.34 15.37
CA THR A 255 -16.43 12.60 14.23
C THR A 255 -16.93 11.90 12.96
N ASP A 256 -16.65 12.46 11.79
CA ASP A 256 -16.92 11.84 10.49
C ASP A 256 -16.29 10.45 10.37
N ARG A 257 -15.12 10.25 11.00
CA ARG A 257 -14.45 8.95 11.08
C ARG A 257 -15.28 7.90 11.82
N ALA A 258 -15.87 8.28 12.96
CA ALA A 258 -16.73 7.38 13.73
C ALA A 258 -17.99 7.02 12.93
N LEU A 259 -18.55 7.99 12.19
CA LEU A 259 -19.66 7.74 11.28
C LEU A 259 -19.27 6.77 10.16
N ALA A 260 -18.11 6.96 9.51
CA ALA A 260 -17.60 6.06 8.49
C ALA A 260 -17.41 4.63 9.02
N ALA A 261 -16.83 4.49 10.22
CA ALA A 261 -16.66 3.19 10.86
C ALA A 261 -18.01 2.49 11.09
N THR A 262 -19.02 3.20 11.60
CA THR A 262 -20.39 2.69 11.76
C THR A 262 -20.98 2.23 10.43
N VAL A 263 -20.79 3.01 9.35
CA VAL A 263 -21.27 2.65 8.01
C VAL A 263 -20.58 1.38 7.50
N TYR A 264 -19.26 1.28 7.59
CA TYR A 264 -18.52 0.10 7.15
C TYR A 264 -18.90 -1.15 7.95
N ARG A 265 -18.97 -1.05 9.27
CA ARG A 265 -19.40 -2.15 10.14
C ARG A 265 -20.81 -2.62 9.76
N SER A 266 -21.75 -1.68 9.60
CA SER A 266 -23.12 -1.99 9.18
C SER A 266 -23.17 -2.64 7.80
N ALA A 267 -22.43 -2.11 6.81
CA ALA A 267 -22.37 -2.65 5.46
C ALA A 267 -21.79 -4.06 5.44
N SER A 268 -20.73 -4.32 6.20
CA SER A 268 -20.12 -5.66 6.30
C SER A 268 -21.07 -6.69 6.92
N ALA A 269 -21.83 -6.31 7.96
CA ALA A 269 -22.80 -7.19 8.57
C ALA A 269 -23.96 -7.49 7.61
N LEU A 270 -24.52 -6.46 6.97
CA LEU A 270 -25.58 -6.61 5.96
C LEU A 270 -25.15 -7.49 4.80
N LEU A 271 -23.95 -7.26 4.26
CA LEU A 271 -23.43 -8.04 3.15
C LEU A 271 -23.17 -9.50 3.54
N SER A 272 -22.67 -9.74 4.76
CA SER A 272 -22.52 -11.08 5.31
C SER A 272 -23.87 -11.80 5.37
N PHE A 273 -24.90 -11.18 5.95
CA PHE A 273 -26.24 -11.78 6.00
C PHE A 273 -26.88 -11.96 4.62
N ALA A 274 -26.63 -11.05 3.67
CA ALA A 274 -27.10 -11.19 2.30
C ALA A 274 -26.49 -12.42 1.61
N ARG A 275 -25.19 -12.65 1.78
CA ARG A 275 -24.48 -13.83 1.25
C ARG A 275 -24.99 -15.13 1.88
N LEU A 276 -25.31 -15.13 3.17
CA LEU A 276 -25.92 -16.29 3.86
C LEU A 276 -27.30 -16.65 3.31
N ASN A 277 -28.05 -15.67 2.82
CA ASN A 277 -29.39 -15.86 2.26
C ASN A 277 -29.40 -16.17 0.76
N THR A 278 -28.23 -16.25 0.12
CA THR A 278 -28.14 -16.57 -1.31
C THR A 278 -28.18 -18.10 -1.49
N PRO A 279 -29.19 -18.67 -2.16
CA PRO A 279 -29.27 -20.12 -2.34
C PRO A 279 -28.10 -20.62 -3.21
N PRO A 280 -27.55 -21.83 -2.96
CA PRO A 280 -26.50 -22.39 -3.79
C PRO A 280 -27.00 -22.52 -5.24
N SER A 281 -26.28 -21.90 -6.18
CA SER A 281 -26.60 -21.94 -7.60
C SER A 281 -26.67 -23.39 -8.08
N LYS A 282 -27.86 -23.81 -8.49
CA LYS A 282 -28.10 -25.12 -9.09
C LYS A 282 -27.65 -25.11 -10.56
N TYR A 283 -26.65 -25.92 -10.86
CA TYR A 283 -26.28 -26.45 -12.19
C TYR A 283 -25.83 -25.45 -13.28
N HIS A 284 -24.51 -25.38 -13.50
CA HIS A 284 -23.97 -25.23 -14.86
C HIS A 284 -23.64 -26.62 -15.41
N THR A 285 -24.59 -27.25 -16.11
CA THR A 285 -24.26 -28.30 -17.09
C THR A 285 -23.69 -27.61 -18.33
N PRO A 286 -22.48 -27.98 -18.80
CA PRO A 286 -21.93 -27.45 -20.04
C PRO A 286 -22.77 -27.93 -21.24
N PRO A 287 -22.91 -27.11 -22.30
CA PRO A 287 -23.61 -27.53 -23.51
C PRO A 287 -22.84 -28.62 -24.24
N SER A 288 -23.57 -29.66 -24.64
CA SER A 288 -23.12 -30.77 -25.50
C SER A 288 -22.80 -30.35 -26.91
#